data_AF-A0A1I3US27-F1
#
_entry.id   AF-A0A1I3US27-F1
#
_cell.length_a   1.000
_cell.length_b   1.000
_cell.length_c   1.000
_cell.angle_alpha   90.00
_cell.angle_beta   90.00
_cell.angle_gamma   90.00
#
_symmetry.space_group_name_H-M   'P 1'
#
loop_
_entity.id
_entity.type
_entity.pdbx_description
1 polymer ?
#
loop_
_entity_poly.entity_id
_entity_poly.type
_entity_poly.pdbx_seq_one_letter_code
_entity_poly.pdbx_strand_id
1 'polypeptide(L)' 'MARVSRASNAEDALERGWLAGVRAEEKVLRDEQESRAARTVAGHSNDAAECAELLEMLGLHAEQGKQLI' A
#
# COMPACT_ATOMS: atom_id res chain seq x y z
N MET A 1 30.70 30.43 -4.86
CA MET A 1 30.34 28.99 -4.73
C MET A 1 28.83 28.76 -4.46
N ALA A 2 27.90 29.63 -4.90
CA ALA A 2 26.47 29.48 -4.60
C ALA A 2 25.64 28.73 -5.68
N ARG A 3 26.19 28.58 -6.90
CA ARG A 3 25.47 28.00 -8.05
C ARG A 3 25.47 26.47 -8.05
N VAL A 4 26.53 25.84 -7.53
CA VAL A 4 26.66 24.38 -7.43
C VAL A 4 25.67 23.80 -6.41
N SER A 5 25.52 24.44 -5.25
CA SER A 5 24.59 23.97 -4.21
C SER A 5 23.13 23.94 -4.67
N ARG A 6 22.70 24.89 -5.49
CA ARG A 6 21.32 24.92 -6.01
C ARG A 6 21.03 23.79 -7.01
N ALA A 7 22.01 23.44 -7.83
CA ALA A 7 21.88 22.36 -8.81
C ALA A 7 21.72 21.00 -8.12
N SER A 8 22.55 20.71 -7.11
CA SER A 8 22.45 19.46 -6.33
C SER A 8 21.11 19.33 -5.60
N ASN A 9 20.61 20.42 -5.00
CA ASN A 9 19.31 20.40 -4.34
C ASN A 9 18.13 20.18 -5.31
N ALA A 10 18.26 20.60 -6.57
CA ALA A 10 17.23 20.40 -7.59
C ALA A 10 17.19 18.95 -8.09
N GLU A 11 18.36 18.31 -8.26
CA GLU A 11 18.46 16.89 -8.60
C GLU A 11 17.91 16.00 -7.48
N ASP A 12 18.26 16.28 -6.22
CA ASP A 12 17.71 15.56 -5.07
C ASP A 12 16.19 15.71 -4.96
N ALA A 13 15.64 16.88 -5.33
CA ALA A 13 14.20 17.11 -5.33
C ALA A 13 13.49 16.33 -6.45
N LEU A 14 14.10 16.23 -7.63
CA LEU A 14 13.61 15.41 -8.73
C LEU A 14 13.64 13.91 -8.37
N GLU A 15 14.73 13.44 -7.78
CA GLU A 15 14.87 12.04 -7.36
C GLU A 15 13.83 11.67 -6.27
N ARG A 16 13.65 12.53 -5.27
CA ARG A 16 12.60 12.35 -4.25
C ARG A 16 11.19 12.34 -4.85
N GLY A 17 10.93 13.21 -5.81
CA GLY A 17 9.64 13.25 -6.52
C GLY A 17 9.37 11.98 -7.33
N TRP A 18 10.39 11.47 -8.03
CA TRP A 18 10.29 10.21 -8.76
C TRP A 18 10.05 9.02 -7.83
N LEU A 19 10.81 8.90 -6.74
CA LEU A 19 10.60 7.86 -5.73
C LEU A 19 9.23 7.95 -5.07
N ALA A 20 8.71 9.17 -4.85
CA ALA A 20 7.36 9.35 -4.32
C ALA A 20 6.29 8.86 -5.30
N GLY A 21 6.47 9.10 -6.61
CA GLY A 21 5.60 8.56 -7.65
C GLY A 21 5.58 7.04 -7.67
N VAL A 22 6.76 6.41 -7.68
CA VAL A 22 6.90 4.94 -7.66
C VAL A 22 6.23 4.33 -6.42
N ARG A 23 6.44 4.92 -5.24
CA ARG A 23 5.82 4.46 -3.99
C ARG A 23 4.30 4.61 -4.00
N ALA A 24 3.77 5.65 -4.63
CA ALA A 24 2.33 5.86 -4.74
C ALA A 24 1.69 4.78 -5.62
N GLU A 25 2.31 4.44 -6.75
CA GLU A 25 1.85 3.35 -7.62
C GLU A 25 1.93 1.99 -6.91
N GLU A 26 3.04 1.70 -6.22
CA GLU A 26 3.17 0.46 -5.44
C GLU A 26 2.10 0.37 -4.36
N LYS A 27 1.80 1.48 -3.68
CA LYS A 27 0.75 1.52 -2.66
C LYS A 27 -0.62 1.18 -3.24
N VAL A 28 -0.96 1.69 -4.42
CA VAL A 28 -2.26 1.38 -5.07
C VAL A 28 -2.35 -0.11 -5.38
N LEU A 29 -1.32 -0.68 -6.01
CA LEU A 29 -1.29 -2.11 -6.34
C LEU A 29 -1.33 -2.98 -5.07
N ARG A 30 -0.66 -2.53 -4.01
CA ARG A 30 -0.67 -3.20 -2.71
C ARG A 30 -2.04 -3.15 -2.06
N ASP A 31 -2.69 -1.99 -2.01
CA ASP A 31 -4.04 -1.81 -1.47
C ASP A 31 -5.04 -2.70 -2.22
N GLU A 32 -4.95 -2.79 -3.56
CA GLU A 32 -5.77 -3.67 -4.38
C GLU A 32 -5.55 -5.15 -4.06
N GLN A 33 -4.30 -5.57 -3.90
CA GLN A 33 -3.95 -6.93 -3.54
C GLN A 33 -4.46 -7.30 -2.14
N GLU A 34 -4.28 -6.41 -1.17
CA GLU A 34 -4.75 -6.58 0.21
C GLU A 34 -6.29 -6.65 0.26
N SER A 35 -6.98 -5.82 -0.52
CA SER A 35 -8.43 -5.89 -0.65
C SER A 35 -8.91 -7.24 -1.19
N ARG A 36 -8.26 -7.74 -2.24
CA ARG A 36 -8.56 -9.07 -2.81
C ARG A 36 -8.28 -10.18 -1.80
N ALA A 37 -7.14 -10.13 -1.11
CA ALA A 37 -6.78 -11.11 -0.10
C ALA A 37 -7.81 -11.15 1.04
N ALA A 38 -8.23 -9.99 1.55
CA ALA A 38 -9.23 -9.90 2.61
C ALA A 38 -10.57 -10.54 2.20
N ARG A 39 -11.02 -10.28 0.96
CA ARG A 39 -12.24 -10.89 0.39
C ARG A 39 -12.12 -12.39 0.19
N THR A 40 -10.95 -12.85 -0.25
CA THR A 40 -10.67 -14.29 -0.41
C THR A 40 -10.71 -15.00 0.93
N VAL A 41 -10.05 -14.46 1.97
CA VAL A 41 -10.09 -15.03 3.33
C VAL A 41 -11.53 -15.09 3.84
N ALA A 42 -12.30 -14.00 3.70
CA ALA A 42 -13.70 -13.97 4.11
C ALA A 42 -14.57 -15.01 3.37
N GLY A 43 -14.29 -15.28 2.10
CA GLY A 43 -15.01 -16.29 1.31
C GLY A 43 -14.64 -17.73 1.63
N HIS A 44 -13.47 -17.97 2.24
CA HIS A 44 -12.98 -19.31 2.59
C HIS A 44 -13.05 -19.64 4.09
N SER A 45 -13.28 -18.64 4.94
CA SER A 45 -13.42 -18.84 6.38
C SER A 45 -14.79 -19.46 6.70
N ASN A 46 -14.82 -20.33 7.70
CA ASN A 46 -16.01 -21.05 8.12
C ASN A 46 -16.89 -20.18 9.06
N ASP A 47 -16.28 -19.27 9.81
CA ASP A 47 -16.98 -18.28 10.62
C ASP A 47 -16.23 -16.93 10.73
N ALA A 48 -16.86 -15.97 11.40
CA ALA A 48 -16.33 -14.61 11.54
C ALA A 48 -15.13 -14.50 12.48
N ALA A 49 -14.99 -15.41 13.45
CA ALA A 49 -13.87 -15.40 14.39
C ALA A 49 -12.61 -15.94 13.69
N GLU A 50 -12.73 -17.06 12.99
CA GLU A 50 -11.66 -17.64 12.15
C GLU A 50 -11.21 -16.63 11.08
N CYS A 51 -12.16 -15.96 10.42
CA CYS A 51 -11.83 -14.92 9.44
C CYS A 51 -11.00 -13.80 10.07
N ALA A 52 -11.38 -13.32 11.26
CA ALA A 52 -10.65 -12.26 11.94
C ALA A 52 -9.22 -12.69 12.31
N GLU A 53 -9.05 -13.90 12.84
CA GLU A 53 -7.73 -14.46 13.17
C GLU A 53 -6.85 -14.60 11.92
N LEU A 54 -7.40 -15.13 10.82
CA LEU A 54 -6.66 -15.28 9.56
C LEU A 54 -6.26 -13.94 8.94
N LEU A 55 -7.13 -12.93 9.01
CA LEU A 55 -6.81 -11.57 8.56
C LEU A 55 -5.69 -10.97 9.41
N GLU A 56 -5.76 -11.11 10.73
CA GLU A 56 -4.73 -10.62 11.65
C GLU A 56 -3.36 -11.26 11.38
N MET A 57 -3.31 -12.58 11.15
CA MET A 57 -2.08 -13.28 10.79
C MET A 57 -1.43 -12.76 9.50
N LEU A 58 -2.24 -12.26 8.57
CA LEU A 58 -1.79 -11.71 7.29
C LEU A 58 -1.50 -10.21 7.36
N GLY A 59 -1.73 -9.57 8.51
CA GLY A 59 -1.63 -8.11 8.66
C GLY A 59 -2.70 -7.35 7.89
N LEU A 60 -3.84 -8.00 7.60
CA LEU A 60 -4.98 -7.42 6.91
C LEU A 60 -6.06 -7.00 7.93
N HIS A 61 -6.99 -6.15 7.50
CA HIS A 61 -8.22 -5.91 8.26
C HIS A 61 -9.45 -6.13 7.37
N ALA A 62 -10.59 -6.31 8.02
CA ALA A 62 -11.85 -6.52 7.32
C ALA A 62 -12.25 -5.29 6.47
N GLU A 63 -11.79 -4.10 6.85
CA GLU A 63 -12.06 -2.84 6.14
C GLU A 63 -11.40 -2.78 4.75
N GLN A 64 -10.24 -3.42 4.55
CA GLN A 64 -9.58 -3.50 3.24
C GLN A 64 -10.45 -4.24 2.21
N GLY A 65 -11.29 -5.19 2.65
CA GLY A 65 -12.23 -5.88 1.77
C GLY A 65 -13.42 -5.01 1.32
N LYS A 66 -13.64 -3.85 1.95
CA LYS A 66 -14.79 -2.97 1.72
C LYS A 66 -14.54 -1.87 0.69
N GLN A 67 -13.42 -1.90 -0.05
CA GLN A 67 -13.12 -0.90 -1.07
C GLN A 67 -14.33 -0.74 -2.00
N LEU A 68 -15.06 0.37 -1.84
CA LEU A 68 -16.20 0.73 -2.67
C LEU A 68 -15.65 1.00 -4.07
N ILE A 69 -16.04 0.16 -5.03
CA ILE A 69 -15.81 0.39 -6.45
C ILE A 69 -16.59 1.63 -6.88
#